data_AF-A0A9W7IJS0-F1
#
_entry.id   AF-A0A9W7IJS0-F1
#
_cell.length_a   1.000
_cell.length_b   1.000
_cell.length_c   1.000
_cell.angle_alpha   90.00
_cell.angle_beta   90.00
_cell.angle_gamma   90.00
#
_symmetry.space_group_name_H-M   'P 1'
#
loop_
_entity.id
_entity.type
_entity.pdbx_description
1 polymer ?
#
loop_
_entity_poly.entity_id
_entity_poly.type
_entity_poly.pdbx_seq_one_letter_code
_entity_poly.pdbx_strand_id
1 'polypeptide(L)'
;MCALAPFPTPNWPLLSPFGHEHNYIYEGTETIASFLQLPPQSPCFTEASFDPCVVKKLNHNASERDRRKKVNDLYSSLRSVLPVAHQMKKLSFPATVSYAVKYIPELQEELGRLVQKKEELLLRISQQGGIKCCSTDEEELRTSRNGRCLSSVAAVSVNRLSDSEVGVQISINRDKVQKTQLPEILHLLEQQGFLLLSATSFESYGGMVFYNIHLQVEPETTYRLTESDIEALREKLLALMV
;
A
#
# COMPACT_ATOMS: atom_id res chain seq x y z
N MET A 1 13.33 -40.57 -41.90
CA MET A 1 13.54 -40.59 -40.44
C MET A 1 14.00 -39.20 -40.02
N CYS A 2 13.14 -38.41 -39.38
CA CYS A 2 13.48 -37.07 -38.92
C CYS A 2 13.49 -37.11 -37.38
N ALA A 3 14.65 -36.92 -36.78
CA ALA A 3 14.82 -36.86 -35.33
C ALA A 3 14.36 -35.48 -34.83
N LEU A 4 13.44 -35.46 -33.85
CA LEU A 4 13.05 -34.26 -33.12
C LEU A 4 14.12 -33.98 -32.05
N ALA A 5 14.78 -32.83 -32.14
CA ALA A 5 15.64 -32.34 -31.08
C ALA A 5 14.78 -31.89 -29.88
N PRO A 6 15.24 -32.08 -28.62
CA PRO A 6 14.50 -31.65 -27.44
C PRO A 6 14.57 -30.13 -27.28
N PHE A 7 13.43 -29.51 -26.96
CA PHE A 7 13.32 -28.09 -26.63
C PHE A 7 14.07 -27.76 -25.32
N PRO A 8 14.75 -26.61 -25.21
CA PRO A 8 15.40 -26.21 -23.97
C PRO A 8 14.34 -25.77 -22.94
N THR A 9 14.40 -26.35 -21.74
CA THR A 9 13.61 -25.91 -20.58
C THR A 9 14.19 -24.62 -20.00
N PRO A 10 13.41 -23.55 -19.78
CA PRO A 10 13.88 -22.39 -19.05
C PRO A 10 14.07 -22.73 -17.57
N ASN A 11 15.30 -22.64 -17.06
CA ASN A 11 15.58 -22.67 -15.63
C ASN A 11 15.18 -21.31 -15.03
N TRP A 12 14.07 -21.28 -14.27
CA TRP A 12 13.73 -20.14 -13.43
C TRP A 12 14.28 -20.36 -12.02
N PRO A 13 15.00 -19.39 -11.42
CA PRO A 13 15.44 -19.51 -10.05
C PRO A 13 14.24 -19.27 -9.12
N LEU A 14 13.79 -20.32 -8.46
CA LEU A 14 12.71 -20.27 -7.47
C LEU A 14 13.32 -19.86 -6.12
N LEU A 15 13.53 -18.56 -5.90
CA LEU A 15 13.76 -18.00 -4.58
C LEU A 15 12.39 -17.81 -3.92
N SER A 16 12.03 -18.73 -3.02
CA SER A 16 10.88 -18.58 -2.13
C SER A 16 11.33 -17.86 -0.85
N PRO A 17 10.80 -16.67 -0.50
CA PRO A 17 11.09 -16.05 0.79
C PRO A 17 9.85 -16.14 1.70
N PHE A 18 9.33 -17.34 1.97
CA PHE A 18 8.40 -17.57 3.09
C PHE A 18 8.61 -18.99 3.62
N GLY A 19 9.30 -19.07 4.76
CA GLY A 19 9.45 -20.30 5.51
C GLY A 19 8.10 -20.77 6.05
N HIS A 20 7.73 -21.99 5.69
CA HIS A 20 6.83 -22.82 6.49
C HIS A 20 7.48 -24.19 6.58
N GLU A 21 8.07 -24.47 7.74
CA GLU A 21 8.54 -25.80 8.07
C GLU A 21 7.33 -26.73 8.15
N HIS A 22 7.21 -27.64 7.20
CA HIS A 22 6.49 -28.88 7.41
C HIS A 22 7.52 -30.00 7.48
N ASN A 23 7.85 -30.37 8.73
CA ASN A 23 8.60 -31.57 9.06
C ASN A 23 7.87 -32.79 8.49
N TYR A 24 8.38 -33.35 7.39
CA TYR A 24 8.06 -34.70 6.97
C TYR A 24 9.04 -35.63 7.68
N ILE A 25 8.63 -36.14 8.83
CA ILE A 25 9.26 -37.34 9.42
C ILE A 25 8.80 -38.51 8.55
N TYR A 26 9.68 -38.94 7.65
CA TYR A 26 9.65 -40.29 7.10
C TYR A 26 10.36 -41.19 8.11
N GLU A 27 9.59 -41.85 8.96
CA GLU A 27 10.08 -42.95 9.77
C GLU A 27 9.28 -44.20 9.43
N GLY A 28 10.02 -45.20 8.98
CA GLY A 28 9.49 -46.45 8.48
C GLY A 28 9.00 -47.36 9.60
N THR A 29 8.17 -48.30 9.17
CA THR A 29 7.87 -49.59 9.81
C THR A 29 7.37 -49.51 11.25
N GLU A 30 6.04 -49.61 11.43
CA GLU A 30 5.46 -50.65 12.29
C GLU A 30 3.93 -50.74 12.14
N THR A 31 3.46 -51.96 11.88
CA THR A 31 2.17 -52.50 12.33
C THR A 31 0.87 -51.89 11.74
N ILE A 32 0.42 -52.49 10.64
CA ILE A 32 -0.88 -52.35 9.97
C ILE A 32 -2.12 -52.79 10.80
N ALA A 33 -2.08 -52.77 12.13
CA ALA A 33 -3.16 -53.35 12.95
C ALA A 33 -4.08 -52.36 13.69
N SER A 34 -3.80 -51.05 13.72
CA SER A 34 -4.45 -50.16 14.69
C SER A 34 -5.42 -49.11 14.14
N PHE A 35 -5.82 -49.16 12.85
CA PHE A 35 -6.75 -48.17 12.27
C PHE A 35 -8.21 -48.64 12.11
N LEU A 36 -8.59 -49.79 12.68
CA LEU A 36 -9.95 -50.29 12.64
C LEU A 36 -10.72 -50.01 13.94
N GLN A 37 -11.01 -48.73 14.21
CA GLN A 37 -12.09 -48.40 15.15
C GLN A 37 -12.87 -47.17 14.68
N LEU A 38 -13.88 -47.41 13.84
CA LEU A 38 -15.00 -46.49 13.59
C LEU A 38 -16.33 -47.29 13.67
N PRO A 39 -17.43 -46.65 14.09
CA PRO A 39 -18.62 -47.32 14.66
C PRO A 39 -19.48 -48.03 13.60
N PRO A 40 -20.34 -48.98 14.01
CA PRO A 40 -21.03 -49.87 13.08
C PRO A 40 -22.24 -49.16 12.50
N GLN A 41 -22.14 -48.71 11.26
CA GLN A 41 -23.31 -48.54 10.40
C GLN A 41 -23.03 -49.18 9.04
N SER A 42 -23.66 -50.35 8.86
CA SER A 42 -23.70 -51.15 7.65
C SER A 42 -24.18 -50.31 6.45
N PRO A 43 -23.61 -50.53 5.26
CA PRO A 43 -24.22 -51.56 4.43
C PRO A 43 -23.21 -52.63 4.01
N CYS A 44 -23.75 -53.83 3.81
CA CYS A 44 -23.12 -55.05 3.32
C CYS A 44 -21.86 -54.79 2.46
N PHE A 45 -20.68 -54.98 3.05
CA PHE A 45 -19.45 -55.16 2.29
C PHE A 45 -19.46 -56.61 1.83
N THR A 46 -19.87 -56.83 0.58
CA THR A 46 -19.47 -58.04 -0.14
C THR A 46 -17.94 -58.09 -0.08
N GLU A 47 -17.37 -59.16 0.47
CA GLU A 47 -15.94 -59.48 0.36
C GLU A 47 -15.59 -59.72 -1.12
N ALA A 48 -15.56 -58.64 -1.90
CA ALA A 48 -14.97 -58.64 -3.21
C ALA A 48 -13.47 -58.69 -2.99
N SER A 49 -12.85 -59.80 -3.39
CA SER A 49 -11.43 -59.90 -3.70
C SER A 49 -10.90 -58.54 -4.12
N PHE A 50 -10.12 -57.90 -3.24
CA PHE A 50 -9.53 -56.59 -3.50
C PHE A 50 -8.47 -56.79 -4.58
N ASP A 51 -8.90 -56.71 -5.84
CA ASP A 51 -7.98 -56.65 -6.97
C ASP A 51 -7.09 -55.42 -6.77
N PRO A 52 -5.77 -55.61 -6.55
CA PRO A 52 -4.83 -54.49 -6.36
C PRO A 52 -4.86 -53.48 -7.51
N CYS A 53 -5.28 -53.91 -8.71
CA CYS A 53 -5.48 -53.05 -9.86
C CYS A 53 -6.58 -51.99 -9.62
N VAL A 54 -7.69 -52.39 -8.99
CA VAL A 54 -8.84 -51.50 -8.71
C VAL A 54 -8.45 -50.45 -7.67
N VAL A 55 -7.75 -50.84 -6.60
CA VAL A 55 -7.28 -49.92 -5.55
C VAL A 55 -6.31 -48.87 -6.13
N LYS A 56 -5.34 -49.32 -6.95
CA LYS A 56 -4.41 -48.41 -7.64
C LYS A 56 -5.13 -47.41 -8.55
N LYS A 57 -6.15 -47.86 -9.28
CA LYS A 57 -6.97 -47.01 -10.15
C LYS A 57 -7.74 -45.96 -9.36
N LEU A 58 -8.33 -46.32 -8.22
CA LEU A 58 -9.04 -45.37 -7.35
C LEU A 58 -8.10 -44.30 -6.79
N ASN A 59 -6.92 -44.71 -6.28
CA ASN A 59 -5.94 -43.76 -5.76
C ASN A 59 -5.41 -42.83 -6.84
N HIS A 60 -5.13 -43.35 -8.05
CA HIS A 60 -4.73 -42.54 -9.19
C HIS A 60 -5.81 -41.51 -9.56
N ASN A 61 -7.09 -41.91 -9.59
CA ASN A 61 -8.20 -41.02 -9.89
C ASN A 61 -8.39 -39.92 -8.82
N ALA A 62 -8.20 -40.26 -7.54
CA ALA A 62 -8.25 -39.29 -6.44
C ALA A 62 -7.10 -38.27 -6.57
N SER A 63 -5.87 -38.75 -6.74
CA SER A 63 -4.69 -37.90 -6.95
C SER A 63 -4.85 -36.97 -8.16
N GLU A 64 -5.38 -37.48 -9.28
CA GLU A 64 -5.62 -36.67 -10.48
C GLU A 64 -6.76 -35.65 -10.30
N ARG A 65 -7.77 -35.97 -9.47
CA ARG A 65 -8.80 -35.00 -9.09
C ARG A 65 -8.20 -33.86 -8.28
N ASP A 66 -7.37 -34.17 -7.29
CA ASP A 66 -6.71 -33.16 -6.46
C ASP A 66 -5.75 -32.30 -7.26
N ARG A 67 -4.99 -32.90 -8.19
CA ARG A 67 -4.11 -32.17 -9.10
C ARG A 67 -4.90 -31.15 -9.95
N ARG A 68 -6.04 -31.56 -10.54
CA ARG A 68 -6.91 -30.66 -11.32
C ARG A 68 -7.53 -29.56 -10.46
N LYS A 69 -7.91 -29.88 -9.23
CA LYS A 69 -8.39 -28.89 -8.26
C LYS A 69 -7.32 -27.82 -8.00
N LYS A 70 -6.08 -28.22 -7.68
CA LYS A 70 -4.95 -27.29 -7.48
C LYS A 70 -4.71 -26.39 -8.69
N VAL A 71 -4.76 -26.93 -9.91
CA VAL A 71 -4.61 -26.13 -11.15
C VAL A 71 -5.75 -25.12 -11.30
N ASN A 72 -6.99 -25.52 -11.04
CA ASN A 72 -8.14 -24.60 -11.10
C ASN A 72 -8.03 -23.48 -10.05
N ASP A 73 -7.53 -23.80 -8.85
CA ASP A 73 -7.31 -22.84 -7.79
C ASP A 73 -6.25 -21.81 -8.22
N LEU A 74 -5.13 -22.26 -8.82
CA LEU A 74 -4.10 -21.36 -9.37
C LEU A 74 -4.65 -20.40 -10.42
N TYR A 75 -5.49 -20.88 -11.35
CA TYR A 75 -6.13 -20.01 -12.35
C TYR A 75 -7.11 -19.02 -11.73
N SER A 76 -7.77 -19.41 -10.64
CA SER A 76 -8.68 -18.53 -9.89
C SER A 76 -7.90 -17.42 -9.19
N SER A 77 -6.79 -17.77 -8.52
CA SER A 77 -5.88 -16.80 -7.90
C SER A 77 -5.22 -15.86 -8.92
N LEU A 78 -4.82 -16.37 -10.08
CA LEU A 78 -4.29 -15.51 -11.14
C LEU A 78 -5.35 -14.52 -11.63
N ARG A 79 -6.62 -14.95 -11.76
CA ARG A 79 -7.69 -14.07 -12.22
C ARG A 79 -8.01 -12.96 -11.21
N SER A 80 -7.95 -13.24 -9.91
CA SER A 80 -8.25 -12.23 -8.88
C SER A 80 -7.26 -11.08 -8.85
N VAL A 81 -6.04 -11.26 -9.35
CA VAL A 81 -5.01 -10.21 -9.39
C VAL A 81 -4.97 -9.42 -10.70
N LEU A 82 -5.77 -9.81 -11.70
CA LEU A 82 -5.90 -9.05 -12.94
C LEU A 82 -6.81 -7.82 -12.74
N PRO A 83 -6.70 -6.78 -13.59
CA PRO A 83 -7.59 -5.63 -13.53
C PRO A 83 -9.07 -6.01 -13.54
N VAL A 84 -9.90 -5.27 -12.80
CA VAL A 84 -11.34 -5.54 -12.63
C VAL A 84 -12.06 -5.67 -13.98
N ALA A 85 -11.66 -4.90 -14.99
CA ALA A 85 -12.18 -4.99 -16.36
C ALA A 85 -12.03 -6.39 -17.00
N HIS A 86 -11.03 -7.16 -16.57
CA HIS A 86 -10.75 -8.52 -17.02
C HIS A 86 -11.27 -9.60 -16.05
N GLN A 87 -11.80 -9.21 -14.88
CA GLN A 87 -12.45 -10.14 -13.96
C GLN A 87 -13.91 -10.40 -14.33
N MET A 88 -14.53 -9.49 -15.09
CA MET A 88 -15.94 -9.57 -15.46
C MET A 88 -16.13 -10.52 -16.65
N LYS A 89 -16.80 -11.64 -16.37
CA LYS A 89 -17.13 -12.81 -17.22
C LYS A 89 -16.30 -14.04 -16.89
N LYS A 90 -16.92 -15.21 -17.12
CA LYS A 90 -16.31 -16.54 -16.94
C LYS A 90 -15.17 -16.70 -17.96
N LEU A 91 -13.98 -16.18 -17.64
CA LEU A 91 -12.84 -16.27 -18.54
C LEU A 91 -12.37 -17.71 -18.68
N SER A 92 -12.00 -18.08 -19.90
CA SER A 92 -11.29 -19.33 -20.15
C SER A 92 -9.87 -19.27 -19.58
N PHE A 93 -9.26 -20.43 -19.34
CA PHE A 93 -7.85 -20.48 -18.91
C PHE A 93 -6.91 -19.82 -19.90
N PRO A 94 -7.00 -20.04 -21.23
CA PRO A 94 -6.16 -19.34 -22.19
C PRO A 94 -6.32 -17.82 -22.14
N ALA A 95 -7.55 -17.31 -22.07
CA ALA A 95 -7.80 -15.87 -21.98
C ALA A 95 -7.16 -15.26 -20.72
N THR A 96 -7.27 -15.96 -19.59
CA THR A 96 -6.67 -15.52 -18.31
C THR A 96 -5.15 -15.39 -18.43
N VAL A 97 -4.48 -16.37 -19.06
CA VAL A 97 -3.03 -16.31 -19.32
C VAL A 97 -2.70 -15.17 -20.29
N SER A 98 -3.46 -15.03 -21.38
CA SER A 98 -3.22 -13.97 -22.36
C SER A 98 -3.29 -12.57 -21.74
N TYR A 99 -4.23 -12.31 -20.82
CA TYR A 99 -4.30 -11.04 -20.10
C TYR A 99 -3.15 -10.87 -19.13
N ALA A 100 -2.79 -11.90 -18.37
CA ALA A 100 -1.65 -11.83 -17.45
C ALA A 100 -0.34 -11.49 -18.17
N VAL A 101 -0.08 -12.13 -19.32
CA VAL A 101 1.12 -11.88 -20.14
C VAL A 101 1.17 -10.44 -20.65
N LYS A 102 0.02 -9.82 -20.96
CA LYS A 102 -0.06 -8.41 -21.37
C LYS A 102 0.09 -7.44 -20.20
N TYR A 103 -0.50 -7.78 -19.05
CA TYR A 103 -0.56 -6.90 -17.90
C TYR A 103 0.77 -6.75 -17.15
N ILE A 104 1.60 -7.80 -17.13
CA ILE A 104 2.92 -7.76 -16.49
C ILE A 104 3.80 -6.61 -17.05
N PRO A 105 4.01 -6.47 -18.37
CA PRO A 105 4.83 -5.37 -18.89
C PRO A 105 4.17 -3.99 -18.69
N GLU A 106 2.83 -3.89 -18.76
CA GLU A 106 2.12 -2.63 -18.46
C GLU A 106 2.42 -2.15 -17.03
N LEU A 107 2.39 -3.06 -16.04
CA LEU A 107 2.75 -2.76 -14.66
C LEU A 107 4.22 -2.37 -14.50
N GLN A 108 5.13 -3.02 -15.24
CA GLN A 108 6.56 -2.70 -15.20
C GLN A 108 6.83 -1.27 -15.72
N GLU A 109 6.14 -0.86 -16.78
CA GLU A 109 6.22 0.50 -17.32
C GLU A 109 5.70 1.53 -16.31
N GLU A 110 4.54 1.25 -15.69
CA GLU A 110 3.96 2.15 -14.70
C GLU A 110 4.88 2.34 -13.48
N LEU A 111 5.49 1.26 -12.99
CA LEU A 111 6.50 1.33 -11.92
C LEU A 111 7.70 2.18 -12.33
N GLY A 112 8.23 2.00 -13.55
CA GLY A 112 9.33 2.82 -14.06
C GLY A 112 9.01 4.30 -14.09
N ARG A 113 7.82 4.66 -14.62
CA ARG A 113 7.31 6.03 -14.64
C ARG A 113 7.18 6.61 -13.23
N LEU A 114 6.69 5.82 -12.28
CA LEU A 114 6.50 6.26 -10.89
C LEU A 114 7.83 6.49 -10.17
N VAL A 115 8.82 5.63 -10.41
CA VAL A 115 10.19 5.79 -9.90
C VAL A 115 10.83 7.07 -10.46
N GLN A 116 10.75 7.29 -11.77
CA GLN A 116 11.27 8.50 -12.40
C GLN A 116 10.61 9.77 -11.83
N LYS A 117 9.28 9.75 -11.66
CA LYS A 117 8.55 10.87 -11.06
C LYS A 117 8.97 11.12 -9.61
N LYS A 118 9.21 10.07 -8.82
CA LYS A 118 9.73 10.19 -7.46
C LYS A 118 11.10 10.88 -7.45
N GLU A 119 12.02 10.43 -8.30
CA GLU A 119 13.38 11.00 -8.41
C GLU A 119 13.33 12.47 -8.84
N GLU A 120 12.51 12.79 -9.83
CA GLU A 120 12.31 14.17 -10.28
C GLU A 120 11.79 15.07 -9.15
N LEU A 121 10.79 14.62 -8.37
CA LEU A 121 10.28 15.38 -7.23
C LEU A 121 11.35 15.56 -6.15
N LEU A 122 12.15 14.54 -5.86
CA LEU A 122 13.25 14.65 -4.90
C LEU A 122 14.32 15.65 -5.37
N LEU A 123 14.65 15.67 -6.66
CA LEU A 123 15.55 16.67 -7.24
C LEU A 123 14.97 18.08 -7.18
N ARG A 124 13.67 18.25 -7.46
CA ARG A 124 13.01 19.56 -7.32
C ARG A 124 13.03 20.03 -5.87
N ILE A 125 12.77 19.14 -4.91
CA ILE A 125 12.81 19.48 -3.48
C ILE A 125 14.24 19.85 -3.05
N SER A 126 15.27 19.13 -3.50
CA SER A 126 16.66 19.48 -3.16
C SER A 126 17.11 20.79 -3.81
N GLN A 127 16.66 21.08 -5.03
CA GLN A 127 16.92 22.35 -5.72
C GLN A 127 16.16 23.53 -5.09
N GLN A 128 14.92 23.32 -4.66
CA GLN A 128 14.08 24.32 -3.98
C GLN A 128 14.52 24.55 -2.52
N GLY A 129 15.07 23.51 -1.87
CA GLY A 129 15.65 23.53 -0.53
C GLY A 129 17.12 23.96 -0.48
N GLY A 130 17.71 24.32 -1.62
CA GLY A 130 19.08 24.78 -1.77
C GLY A 130 19.32 26.25 -1.37
N ILE A 131 18.68 26.74 -0.30
CA ILE A 131 19.31 27.80 0.50
C ILE A 131 20.07 27.06 1.59
N LYS A 132 21.36 26.86 1.31
CA LYS A 132 22.44 26.39 2.20
C LYS A 132 22.08 26.50 3.68
N CYS A 133 21.58 25.42 4.26
CA CYS A 133 21.56 25.24 5.70
C CYS A 133 23.00 24.91 6.10
N CYS A 134 23.74 25.90 6.59
CA CYS A 134 25.07 25.70 7.15
C CYS A 134 24.94 24.72 8.32
N SER A 135 25.53 23.55 8.17
CA SER A 135 25.91 22.74 9.31
C SER A 135 27.17 23.32 9.92
N THR A 136 27.08 23.52 11.23
CA THR A 136 28.16 23.50 12.22
C THR A 136 28.86 24.85 12.50
N ASP A 137 28.81 25.16 13.80
CA ASP A 137 29.56 26.14 14.59
C ASP A 137 29.05 27.60 14.69
N GLU A 138 28.44 27.85 15.86
CA GLU A 138 28.55 29.02 16.75
C GLU A 138 28.39 30.45 16.18
N GLU A 139 27.56 31.19 16.92
CA GLU A 139 27.56 32.64 17.11
C GLU A 139 26.97 33.62 16.06
N GLU A 140 26.13 34.48 16.63
CA GLU A 140 25.79 35.86 16.24
C GLU A 140 24.83 36.14 15.07
N LEU A 141 23.56 36.31 15.48
CA LEU A 141 22.78 37.54 15.28
C LEU A 141 23.22 38.42 14.09
N ARG A 142 22.63 38.24 12.90
CA ARG A 142 22.26 39.36 12.01
C ARG A 142 20.98 39.10 11.21
N THR A 143 20.03 39.99 11.45
CA THR A 143 18.87 40.32 10.62
C THR A 143 19.20 40.30 9.12
N SER A 144 18.51 39.43 8.36
CA SER A 144 18.42 39.57 6.91
C SER A 144 16.99 39.25 6.46
N ARG A 145 16.38 40.23 5.80
CA ARG A 145 15.05 40.21 5.19
C ARG A 145 15.00 39.17 4.07
N ASN A 146 13.88 38.48 3.99
CA ASN A 146 13.36 37.74 2.85
C ASN A 146 14.16 36.49 2.42
N GLY A 147 13.80 35.37 3.04
CA GLY A 147 14.08 34.03 2.54
C GLY A 147 13.50 33.04 3.53
N ARG A 148 12.50 32.24 3.10
CA ARG A 148 11.72 31.32 3.93
C ARG A 148 12.63 30.43 4.79
N CYS A 149 12.88 30.83 6.04
CA CYS A 149 13.40 29.95 7.07
C CYS A 149 12.24 29.09 7.55
N LEU A 150 12.14 27.87 7.04
CA LEU A 150 11.39 26.83 7.73
C LEU A 150 12.09 26.62 9.07
N SER A 151 11.49 27.10 10.15
CA SER A 151 11.93 26.73 11.49
C SER A 151 11.93 25.21 11.58
N SER A 152 13.01 24.60 12.10
CA SER A 152 13.18 23.13 12.21
C SER A 152 12.16 22.43 13.15
N VAL A 153 11.09 23.14 13.49
CA VAL A 153 10.13 22.88 14.55
C VAL A 153 8.72 22.76 13.96
N ALA A 154 8.36 23.64 13.03
CA ALA A 154 7.02 23.72 12.46
C ALA A 154 7.00 24.36 11.07
N ALA A 155 6.10 23.90 10.21
CA ALA A 155 5.82 24.52 8.92
C ALA A 155 4.32 24.56 8.64
N VAL A 156 3.85 25.68 8.09
CA VAL A 156 2.46 25.91 7.69
C VAL A 156 2.40 26.25 6.21
N SER A 157 1.57 25.52 5.47
CA SER A 157 1.13 25.90 4.14
C SER A 157 -0.38 26.11 4.13
N VAL A 158 -0.80 27.16 3.43
CA VAL A 158 -2.20 27.49 3.23
C VAL A 158 -2.43 27.54 1.72
N ASN A 159 -3.41 26.79 1.25
CA ASN A 159 -3.66 26.57 -0.16
C ASN A 159 -5.12 26.88 -0.47
N ARG A 160 -5.35 27.78 -1.42
CA ARG A 160 -6.69 28.04 -1.96
C ARG A 160 -7.16 26.83 -2.76
N LEU A 161 -8.30 26.25 -2.38
CA LEU A 161 -8.92 25.11 -3.08
C LEU A 161 -9.99 25.59 -4.06
N SER A 162 -10.76 26.60 -3.65
CA SER A 162 -11.78 27.26 -4.47
C SER A 162 -11.92 28.74 -4.09
N ASP A 163 -12.92 29.42 -4.64
CA ASP A 163 -13.23 30.80 -4.27
C ASP A 163 -13.64 30.98 -2.80
N SER A 164 -14.12 29.90 -2.17
CA SER A 164 -14.62 29.89 -0.79
C SER A 164 -13.99 28.83 0.10
N GLU A 165 -13.07 28.00 -0.41
CA GLU A 165 -12.47 26.90 0.34
C GLU A 165 -10.94 27.00 0.41
N VAL A 166 -10.40 26.63 1.56
CA VAL A 166 -8.97 26.67 1.89
C VAL A 166 -8.55 25.36 2.53
N GLY A 167 -7.41 24.85 2.10
CA GLY A 167 -6.69 23.76 2.75
C GLY A 167 -5.52 24.32 3.54
N VAL A 168 -5.46 24.04 4.84
CA VAL A 168 -4.32 24.35 5.70
C VAL A 168 -3.58 23.05 6.00
N GLN A 169 -2.29 23.01 5.71
CA GLN A 169 -1.42 21.90 6.09
C GLN A 169 -0.39 22.39 7.10
N ILE A 170 -0.31 21.70 8.22
CA ILE A 170 0.55 22.05 9.33
C ILE A 170 1.41 20.85 9.62
N SER A 171 2.72 21.04 9.71
CA SER A 171 3.65 20.01 10.17
C SER A 171 4.36 20.51 11.41
N ILE A 172 4.40 19.67 12.45
CA ILE A 172 4.90 20.02 13.78
C ILE A 172 5.78 18.88 14.27
N ASN A 173 6.96 19.19 14.80
CA ASN A 173 7.75 18.20 15.51
C ASN A 173 7.22 18.04 16.96
N ARG A 174 6.77 16.82 17.29
CA ARG A 174 6.14 16.48 18.58
C ARG A 174 7.02 16.76 19.79
N ASP A 175 8.34 16.65 19.64
CA ASP A 175 9.29 16.81 20.75
C ASP A 175 9.68 18.27 20.99
N LYS A 176 9.40 19.16 20.03
CA LYS A 176 9.81 20.57 20.08
C LYS A 176 8.68 21.55 20.33
N VAL A 177 7.43 21.13 20.19
CA VAL A 177 6.25 22.00 20.34
C VAL A 177 5.40 21.55 21.51
N GLN A 178 4.91 22.51 22.31
CA GLN A 178 4.03 22.24 23.43
C GLN A 178 2.77 21.50 22.95
N LYS A 179 2.27 20.55 23.76
CA LYS A 179 1.16 19.63 23.43
C LYS A 179 -0.19 20.31 23.09
N THR A 180 -0.26 21.64 23.11
CA THR A 180 -1.48 22.47 23.11
C THR A 180 -1.41 23.55 22.04
N GLN A 181 -1.39 23.16 20.76
CA GLN A 181 -1.54 24.15 19.68
C GLN A 181 -2.71 23.85 18.74
N LEU A 182 -3.15 22.59 18.63
CA LEU A 182 -4.24 22.26 17.71
C LEU A 182 -5.58 22.89 18.13
N PRO A 183 -6.03 22.81 19.41
CA PRO A 183 -7.25 23.50 19.83
C PRO A 183 -7.20 25.01 19.59
N GLU A 184 -6.05 25.64 19.85
CA GLU A 184 -5.81 27.07 19.66
C GLU A 184 -5.84 27.44 18.17
N ILE A 185 -5.25 26.60 17.32
CA ILE A 185 -5.30 26.74 15.86
C ILE A 185 -6.75 26.67 15.38
N LEU A 186 -7.50 25.65 15.80
CA LEU A 186 -8.90 25.50 15.39
C LEU A 186 -9.75 26.67 15.88
N HIS A 187 -9.52 27.15 17.10
CA HIS A 187 -10.20 28.31 17.63
C HIS A 187 -9.88 29.60 16.87
N LEU A 188 -8.60 29.82 16.51
CA LEU A 188 -8.19 30.93 15.66
C LEU A 188 -8.89 30.88 14.30
N LEU A 189 -8.96 29.71 13.67
CA LEU A 189 -9.61 29.52 12.38
C LEU A 189 -11.12 29.85 12.46
N GLU A 190 -11.79 29.39 13.51
CA GLU A 190 -13.20 29.71 13.77
C GLU A 190 -13.41 31.22 13.97
N GLN A 191 -12.55 31.89 14.75
CA GLN A 191 -12.60 33.35 14.94
C GLN A 191 -12.38 34.15 13.65
N GLN A 192 -11.70 33.59 12.66
CA GLN A 192 -11.50 34.21 11.35
C GLN A 192 -12.71 34.00 10.40
N GLY A 193 -13.79 33.37 10.87
CA GLY A 193 -14.98 33.12 10.05
C GLY A 193 -14.84 31.93 9.10
N PHE A 194 -13.95 30.98 9.43
CA PHE A 194 -13.83 29.72 8.71
C PHE A 194 -14.66 28.62 9.37
N LEU A 195 -15.45 27.93 8.54
CA LEU A 195 -16.15 26.70 8.89
C LEU A 195 -15.24 25.49 8.60
N LEU A 196 -15.06 24.63 9.59
CA LEU A 196 -14.34 23.37 9.43
C LEU A 196 -15.17 22.35 8.64
N LEU A 197 -14.67 21.94 7.48
CA LEU A 197 -15.27 20.87 6.66
C LEU A 197 -14.70 19.51 7.02
N SER A 198 -13.37 19.40 7.10
CA SER A 198 -12.70 18.17 7.49
C SER A 198 -11.34 18.44 8.12
N ALA A 199 -10.91 17.53 8.99
CA ALA A 199 -9.59 17.54 9.57
C ALA A 199 -9.04 16.11 9.61
N THR A 200 -7.77 15.96 9.27
CA THR A 200 -7.05 14.68 9.39
C THR A 200 -5.69 14.92 10.02
N SER A 201 -5.18 13.93 10.75
CA SER A 201 -3.81 13.95 11.24
C SER A 201 -3.08 12.65 10.94
N PHE A 202 -1.76 12.75 10.83
CA PHE A 202 -0.87 11.63 10.60
C PHE A 202 0.48 11.92 11.26
N GLU A 203 1.07 10.91 11.90
CA GLU A 203 2.42 10.98 12.48
C GLU A 203 3.40 10.18 11.61
N SER A 204 4.51 10.81 11.22
CA SER A 204 5.56 10.14 10.46
C SER A 204 6.54 9.40 11.35
N TYR A 205 7.27 8.47 10.73
CA TYR A 205 8.46 7.86 11.32
C TYR A 205 9.53 8.95 11.50
N GLY A 206 9.68 9.47 12.72
CA GLY A 206 10.50 10.64 13.03
C GLY A 206 9.82 11.70 13.91
N GLY A 207 8.60 11.44 14.39
CA GLY A 207 7.93 12.27 15.40
C GLY A 207 7.37 13.59 14.85
N MET A 208 7.28 13.76 13.52
CA MET A 208 6.53 14.87 12.93
C MET A 208 5.06 14.51 12.81
N VAL A 209 4.21 15.37 13.36
CA VAL A 209 2.76 15.29 13.23
C VAL A 209 2.32 16.25 12.14
N PHE A 210 1.52 15.75 11.21
CA PHE A 210 0.93 16.49 10.11
C PHE A 210 -0.56 16.64 10.36
N TYR A 211 -1.08 17.85 10.21
CA TYR A 211 -2.51 18.16 10.22
C TYR A 211 -2.89 18.66 8.83
N ASN A 212 -3.97 18.12 8.27
CA ASN A 212 -4.63 18.69 7.09
C ASN A 212 -6.02 19.14 7.51
N ILE A 213 -6.31 20.41 7.32
CA ILE A 213 -7.55 21.06 7.74
C ILE A 213 -8.18 21.66 6.48
N HIS A 214 -9.39 21.22 6.13
CA HIS A 214 -10.21 21.82 5.08
C HIS A 214 -11.23 22.75 5.70
N LEU A 215 -11.26 23.97 5.19
CA LEU A 215 -12.04 25.07 5.68
C LEU A 215 -12.86 25.67 4.55
N GLN A 216 -14.03 26.18 4.90
CA GLN A 216 -14.87 27.01 4.03
C GLN A 216 -15.06 28.37 4.67
N VAL A 217 -15.04 29.44 3.88
CA VAL A 217 -15.47 30.77 4.34
C VAL A 217 -16.95 30.71 4.64
N GLU A 218 -17.36 31.31 5.76
CA GLU A 218 -18.76 31.35 6.16
C GLU A 218 -19.65 31.89 5.01
N PRO A 219 -20.67 31.11 4.57
CA PRO A 219 -21.42 31.37 3.35
C PRO A 219 -22.28 32.65 3.39
N GLU A 220 -22.48 33.23 4.57
CA GLU A 220 -23.21 34.49 4.76
C GLU A 220 -22.38 35.71 4.35
N THR A 221 -21.06 35.56 4.17
CA THR A 221 -20.19 36.63 3.72
C THR A 221 -19.99 36.58 2.21
N THR A 222 -20.21 37.69 1.49
CA THR A 222 -19.85 37.84 0.06
C THR A 222 -18.32 37.98 -0.13
N TYR A 223 -17.55 37.49 0.82
CA TYR A 223 -16.11 37.67 0.90
C TYR A 223 -15.41 36.63 0.03
N ARG A 224 -14.62 37.10 -0.93
CA ARG A 224 -13.75 36.25 -1.75
C ARG A 224 -12.36 36.27 -1.15
N LEU A 225 -11.83 35.10 -0.82
CA LEU A 225 -10.47 34.96 -0.34
C LEU A 225 -9.47 35.47 -1.37
N THR A 226 -8.68 36.46 -0.99
CA THR A 226 -7.55 36.94 -1.78
C THR A 226 -6.26 36.28 -1.34
N GLU A 227 -5.22 36.33 -2.19
CA GLU A 227 -3.88 35.85 -1.82
C GLU A 227 -3.31 36.58 -0.60
N SER A 228 -3.70 37.84 -0.37
CA SER A 228 -3.28 38.60 0.82
C SER A 228 -3.87 38.03 2.10
N ASP A 229 -5.11 37.53 2.05
CA ASP A 229 -5.79 36.96 3.21
C ASP A 229 -5.18 35.60 3.57
N ILE A 230 -4.81 34.83 2.55
CA ILE A 230 -4.11 33.55 2.70
C ILE A 230 -2.75 33.74 3.36
N GLU A 231 -1.97 34.74 2.92
CA GLU A 231 -0.66 35.01 3.53
C GLU A 231 -0.84 35.55 4.96
N ALA A 232 -1.83 36.41 5.22
CA ALA A 232 -2.13 36.89 6.57
C ALA A 232 -2.54 35.74 7.51
N LEU A 233 -3.35 34.80 7.02
CA LEU A 233 -3.74 33.60 7.77
C LEU A 233 -2.52 32.74 8.09
N ARG A 234 -1.65 32.53 7.10
CA ARG A 234 -0.41 31.76 7.27
C ARG A 234 0.51 32.37 8.32
N GLU A 235 0.70 33.68 8.31
CA GLU A 235 1.52 34.39 9.30
C GLU A 235 0.94 34.28 10.72
N LYS A 236 -0.39 34.40 10.88
CA LYS A 236 -1.06 34.19 12.18
C LYS A 236 -0.88 32.76 12.70
N LEU A 237 -0.99 31.78 11.82
CA LEU A 237 -0.78 30.37 12.17
C LEU A 237 0.68 30.11 12.57
N LEU A 238 1.65 30.68 11.84
CA LEU A 238 3.06 30.58 12.20
C LEU A 238 3.37 31.25 13.54
N ALA A 239 2.78 32.42 13.82
CA ALA A 239 2.97 33.13 15.09
C ALA A 239 2.44 32.35 16.30
N LEU A 240 1.45 31.48 16.12
CA LEU A 240 0.95 30.60 17.18
C LEU A 240 1.87 29.41 17.46
N MET A 241 2.81 29.13 16.54
CA MET A 241 3.66 27.94 16.54
C MET A 241 5.13 28.21 16.91
N VAL A 242 5.50 29.48 17.07
CA VAL A 242 6.83 29.95 17.52
C VAL A 242 6.79 30.22 19.02
#